data_AF-A0A8S3ZPY8-F1
#
_entry.id   AF-A0A8S3ZPY8-F1
#
_cell.length_a   1.000
_cell.length_b   1.000
_cell.length_c   1.000
_cell.angle_alpha   90.00
_cell.angle_beta   90.00
_cell.angle_gamma   90.00
#
_symmetry.space_group_name_H-M   'P 1'
#
loop_
_entity.id
_entity.type
_entity.pdbx_description
1 polymer ?
#
loop_
_entity_poly.entity_id
_entity_poly.type
_entity_poly.pdbx_seq_one_letter_code
_entity_poly.pdbx_strand_id
1 'polypeptide(L)'
;VEELKDLERKMNVGLEKLAEASESVDQLSKELVVKEKDLEVANKAADKIVAEVAVMAEAAEKVKASVQKVKDRAQHIVDEIAADKAVAMIKLEAAKPALEAAEEALKTIKASDIATVKKLGKPPHLITRIMDCCLILFRRRVDFLEPDPERPCPKPSWQEAMKLMGQMSFLQQLVDFPKDTITGEMVELMEPYMRMEDYTYESALK
;
A
#
# COMPACT_ATOMS: atom_id res chain seq x y z
N VAL A 1 111.02 16.45 0.62
CA VAL A 1 110.34 17.64 0.02
C VAL A 1 109.02 17.23 -0.63
N GLU A 2 108.94 16.13 -1.38
CA GLU A 2 107.67 15.62 -1.92
C GLU A 2 106.65 15.19 -0.84
N GLU A 3 107.05 14.41 0.17
CA GLU A 3 106.11 13.96 1.22
C GLU A 3 105.44 15.10 1.99
N LEU A 4 106.14 16.23 2.15
CA LEU A 4 105.65 17.41 2.86
C LEU A 4 104.59 18.15 2.03
N LYS A 5 104.77 18.22 0.70
CA LYS A 5 103.77 18.77 -0.24
C LYS A 5 102.53 17.90 -0.34
N ASP A 6 102.70 16.59 -0.27
CA ASP A 6 101.59 15.64 -0.37
C ASP A 6 100.74 15.62 0.90
N LEU A 7 101.37 15.81 2.07
CA LEU A 7 100.69 16.01 3.34
C LEU A 7 99.93 17.34 3.39
N GLU A 8 100.56 18.43 2.94
CA GLU A 8 99.93 19.76 2.84
C GLU A 8 98.71 19.75 1.91
N ARG A 9 98.80 19.05 0.77
CA ARG A 9 97.66 18.86 -0.15
C ARG A 9 96.52 18.07 0.50
N LYS A 10 96.81 16.96 1.20
CA LYS A 10 95.79 16.17 1.90
C LYS A 10 95.13 16.97 3.03
N MET A 11 95.90 17.79 3.74
CA MET A 11 95.39 18.63 4.82
C MET A 11 94.51 19.77 4.30
N ASN A 12 94.89 20.41 3.18
CA ASN A 12 94.07 21.42 2.50
C ASN A 12 92.76 20.82 1.97
N VAL A 13 92.81 19.64 1.33
CA VAL A 13 91.59 18.94 0.88
C VAL A 13 90.69 18.54 2.05
N GLY A 14 91.28 18.13 3.18
CA GLY A 14 90.53 17.82 4.40
C GLY A 14 89.84 19.05 5.01
N LEU A 15 90.53 20.19 5.03
CA LEU A 15 89.97 21.47 5.47
C LEU A 15 88.86 21.97 4.53
N GLU A 16 89.04 21.83 3.22
CA GLU A 16 88.03 22.18 2.21
C GLU A 16 86.78 21.30 2.33
N LYS A 17 86.96 19.98 2.50
CA LYS A 17 85.85 19.03 2.77
C LYS A 17 85.11 19.34 4.08
N LEU A 18 85.83 19.75 5.12
CA LEU A 18 85.23 20.16 6.40
C LEU A 18 84.44 21.45 6.26
N ALA A 19 84.92 22.41 5.46
CA ALA A 19 84.22 23.64 5.15
C ALA A 19 82.93 23.37 4.35
N GLU A 20 83.00 22.54 3.29
CA GLU A 20 81.82 22.11 2.51
C GLU A 20 80.80 21.35 3.38
N ALA A 21 81.26 20.47 4.26
CA ALA A 21 80.39 19.73 5.17
C ALA A 21 79.73 20.67 6.19
N SER A 22 80.46 21.67 6.71
CA SER A 22 79.91 22.68 7.61
C SER A 22 78.84 23.53 6.93
N GLU A 23 79.07 23.95 5.68
CA GLU A 23 78.09 24.72 4.90
C GLU A 23 76.85 23.87 4.57
N SER A 24 77.02 22.60 4.20
CA SER A 24 75.91 21.67 3.98
C SER A 24 75.09 21.43 5.24
N VAL A 25 75.72 21.30 6.41
CA VAL A 25 75.01 21.12 7.69
C VAL A 25 74.24 22.39 8.05
N ASP A 26 74.80 23.58 7.85
CA ASP A 26 74.10 24.85 8.07
C ASP A 26 72.90 25.00 7.13
N GLN A 27 73.03 24.57 5.88
CA GLN A 27 71.94 24.64 4.89
C GLN A 27 70.84 23.62 5.20
N LEU A 28 71.21 22.39 5.57
CA LEU A 28 70.27 21.37 6.05
C LEU A 28 69.55 21.82 7.33
N SER A 29 70.25 22.48 8.25
CA SER A 29 69.63 23.02 9.47
C SER A 29 68.58 24.09 9.16
N LYS A 30 68.84 24.97 8.19
CA LYS A 30 67.88 25.98 7.74
C LYS A 30 66.67 25.35 7.05
N GLU A 31 66.88 24.35 6.20
CA GLU A 31 65.79 23.60 5.56
C GLU A 31 64.94 22.82 6.56
N LEU A 32 65.57 22.26 7.60
CA LEU A 32 64.87 21.48 8.62
C LEU A 32 63.89 22.37 9.40
N VAL A 33 64.29 23.59 9.77
CA VAL A 33 63.42 24.57 10.43
C VAL A 33 62.22 24.99 9.55
N VAL A 34 62.42 25.10 8.24
CA VAL A 34 61.31 25.40 7.30
C VAL A 34 60.37 24.22 7.19
N LYS A 35 60.91 23.00 7.00
CA LYS A 35 60.12 21.78 6.90
C LYS A 35 59.34 21.47 8.18
N GLU A 36 59.90 21.74 9.36
CA GLU A 36 59.19 21.59 10.64
C GLU A 36 57.97 22.53 10.72
N LYS A 37 58.10 23.78 10.28
CA LYS A 37 56.97 24.72 10.22
C LYS A 37 55.90 24.26 9.22
N ASP A 38 56.30 23.79 8.05
CA ASP A 38 55.38 23.27 7.04
C ASP A 38 54.65 22.02 7.56
N LEU A 39 55.36 21.14 8.30
CA LEU A 39 54.78 19.97 8.96
C LEU A 39 53.75 20.36 10.01
N GLU A 40 54.02 21.39 10.81
CA GLU A 40 53.09 21.88 11.82
C GLU A 40 51.82 22.45 11.19
N VAL A 41 51.95 23.21 10.09
CA VAL A 41 50.81 23.74 9.32
C VAL A 41 50.00 22.60 8.69
N ALA A 42 50.67 21.62 8.09
CA ALA A 42 50.01 20.46 7.49
C ALA A 42 49.28 19.61 8.54
N ASN A 43 49.88 19.37 9.70
CA ASN A 43 49.23 18.65 10.80
C ASN A 43 47.99 19.40 11.32
N LYS A 44 48.09 20.72 11.53
CA LYS A 44 46.93 21.54 11.92
C LYS A 44 45.80 21.50 10.89
N ALA A 45 46.14 21.49 9.59
CA ALA A 45 45.15 21.36 8.53
C ALA A 45 44.51 19.96 8.52
N ALA A 46 45.29 18.90 8.72
CA ALA A 46 44.81 17.52 8.81
C ALA A 46 43.87 17.34 10.02
N ASP A 47 44.24 17.84 11.20
CA ASP A 47 43.41 17.77 12.41
C ASP A 47 42.05 18.45 12.21
N LYS A 48 42.04 19.59 11.51
CA LYS A 48 40.80 20.29 11.17
C LYS A 48 39.91 19.45 10.25
N ILE A 49 40.48 18.82 9.22
CA ILE A 49 39.73 17.95 8.30
C ILE A 49 39.16 16.74 9.05
N VAL A 50 39.94 16.11 9.94
CA VAL A 50 39.48 14.98 10.75
C VAL A 50 38.30 15.39 11.63
N ALA A 51 38.36 16.57 12.25
CA ALA A 51 37.26 17.10 13.05
C ALA A 51 35.99 17.37 12.21
N GLU A 52 36.12 17.96 11.03
CA GLU A 52 34.99 18.21 10.12
C GLU A 52 34.35 16.90 9.63
N VAL A 53 35.15 15.90 9.26
CA VAL A 53 34.67 14.58 8.85
C VAL A 53 33.94 13.87 10.00
N ALA A 54 34.42 13.99 11.24
CA ALA A 54 33.76 13.41 12.40
C ALA A 54 32.36 14.00 12.62
N VAL A 55 32.21 15.33 12.51
CA VAL A 55 30.91 16.00 12.62
C VAL A 55 29.96 15.57 11.50
N MET A 56 30.46 15.47 10.27
CA MET A 56 29.67 15.00 9.12
C MET A 56 29.22 13.55 9.28
N ALA A 57 30.10 12.68 9.79
CA ALA A 57 29.77 11.28 10.05
C ALA A 57 28.67 11.12 11.12
N GLU A 58 28.73 11.91 12.21
CA GLU A 58 27.70 11.90 13.25
C GLU A 58 26.34 12.40 12.71
N ALA A 59 26.36 13.46 11.89
CA ALA A 59 25.15 13.96 11.23
C ALA A 59 24.54 12.92 10.29
N ALA A 60 25.38 12.23 9.49
CA ALA A 60 24.94 11.19 8.59
C ALA A 60 24.29 10.00 9.33
N GLU A 61 24.86 9.56 10.46
CA GLU A 61 24.25 8.50 11.27
C GLU A 61 22.92 8.92 11.90
N LYS A 62 22.78 10.18 12.36
CA LYS A 62 21.48 10.69 12.84
C LYS A 62 20.41 10.65 11.75
N VAL A 63 20.75 11.06 10.53
CA VAL A 63 19.83 11.00 9.38
C VAL A 63 19.48 9.57 9.03
N LYS A 64 20.46 8.68 8.96
CA LYS A 64 20.26 7.25 8.68
C LYS A 64 19.36 6.58 9.71
N ALA A 65 19.57 6.85 11.00
CA ALA A 65 18.72 6.35 12.07
C ALA A 65 17.27 6.88 11.96
N SER A 66 17.08 8.15 11.57
CA SER A 66 15.75 8.73 11.34
C SER A 66 15.03 8.07 10.16
N VAL A 67 15.73 7.91 9.03
CA VAL A 67 15.19 7.26 7.82
C VAL A 67 14.84 5.80 8.09
N GLN A 68 15.67 5.07 8.85
CA GLN A 68 15.38 3.69 9.22
C GLN A 68 14.08 3.58 10.03
N LYS A 69 13.87 4.46 11.02
CA LYS A 69 12.61 4.47 11.79
C LYS A 69 11.38 4.72 10.91
N VAL A 70 11.48 5.60 9.92
CA VAL A 70 10.37 5.87 8.98
C VAL A 70 10.13 4.66 8.09
N LYS A 71 11.20 4.01 7.60
CA LYS A 71 11.11 2.80 6.80
C LYS A 71 10.43 1.66 7.56
N ASP A 72 10.83 1.43 8.82
CA ASP A 72 10.26 0.36 9.63
C ASP A 72 8.76 0.58 9.90
N ARG A 73 8.35 1.83 10.17
CA ARG A 73 6.93 2.18 10.32
C ARG A 73 6.14 1.98 9.03
N ALA A 74 6.70 2.40 7.89
CA ALA A 74 6.06 2.21 6.60
C ALA A 74 5.93 0.71 6.26
N GLN A 75 6.96 -0.08 6.57
CA GLN A 75 6.94 -1.52 6.35
C GLN A 75 5.84 -2.20 7.18
N HIS A 76 5.70 -1.82 8.45
CA HIS A 76 4.63 -2.34 9.31
C HIS A 76 3.23 -2.08 8.72
N ILE A 77 2.98 -0.85 8.25
CA ILE A 77 1.70 -0.48 7.62
C ILE A 77 1.46 -1.30 6.35
N VAL A 78 2.50 -1.51 5.54
CA VAL A 78 2.39 -2.34 4.33
C VAL A 78 2.05 -3.79 4.69
N ASP A 79 2.68 -4.33 5.72
CA ASP A 79 2.45 -5.71 6.17
C ASP A 79 1.02 -5.89 6.72
N GLU A 80 0.51 -4.91 7.49
CA GLU A 80 -0.89 -4.89 7.98
C GLU A 80 -1.88 -4.84 6.82
N ILE A 81 -1.69 -3.93 5.86
CA ILE A 81 -2.55 -3.82 4.68
C ILE A 81 -2.52 -5.11 3.85
N ALA A 82 -1.35 -5.74 3.72
CA ALA A 82 -1.21 -6.99 3.00
C ALA A 82 -1.99 -8.13 3.68
N ALA A 83 -1.95 -8.21 5.02
CA ALA A 83 -2.73 -9.17 5.79
C ALA A 83 -4.24 -8.94 5.62
N ASP A 84 -4.71 -7.70 5.77
CA ASP A 84 -6.13 -7.35 5.61
C ASP A 84 -6.63 -7.63 4.19
N LYS A 85 -5.81 -7.27 3.19
CA LYS A 85 -6.09 -7.56 1.78
C LYS A 85 -6.20 -9.06 1.52
N ALA A 86 -5.32 -9.87 2.11
CA ALA A 86 -5.39 -11.33 1.96
C ALA A 86 -6.69 -11.89 2.52
N VAL A 87 -7.12 -11.45 3.71
CA VAL A 87 -8.39 -11.88 4.32
C VAL A 87 -9.59 -11.44 3.47
N ALA A 88 -9.58 -10.20 2.97
CA ALA A 88 -10.64 -9.68 2.10
C ALA A 88 -10.70 -10.43 0.77
N MET A 89 -9.55 -10.75 0.16
CA MET A 89 -9.47 -11.51 -1.09
C MET A 89 -9.98 -12.93 -0.91
N ILE A 90 -9.67 -13.62 0.18
CA ILE A 90 -10.20 -14.97 0.44
C ILE A 90 -11.73 -14.97 0.43
N LYS A 91 -12.35 -14.02 1.15
CA LYS A 91 -13.82 -13.90 1.19
C LYS A 91 -14.41 -13.53 -0.17
N LEU A 92 -13.72 -12.68 -0.92
CA LEU A 92 -14.12 -12.28 -2.27
C LEU A 92 -14.06 -13.46 -3.25
N GLU A 93 -12.97 -14.22 -3.27
CA GLU A 93 -12.81 -15.39 -4.13
C GLU A 93 -13.83 -16.48 -3.81
N ALA A 94 -14.23 -16.64 -2.54
CA ALA A 94 -15.31 -17.55 -2.17
C ALA A 94 -16.69 -17.09 -2.68
N ALA A 95 -16.93 -15.78 -2.76
CA ALA A 95 -18.21 -15.21 -3.20
C ALA A 95 -18.34 -15.07 -4.73
N LYS A 96 -17.23 -14.85 -5.45
CA LYS A 96 -17.17 -14.74 -6.91
C LYS A 96 -17.88 -15.86 -7.68
N PRO A 97 -17.67 -17.17 -7.40
CA PRO A 97 -18.31 -18.22 -8.17
C PRO A 97 -19.83 -18.21 -8.03
N ALA A 98 -20.34 -17.89 -6.83
CA ALA A 98 -21.78 -17.74 -6.63
C ALA A 98 -22.34 -16.53 -7.38
N LEU A 99 -21.57 -15.44 -7.47
CA LEU A 99 -21.94 -14.23 -8.21
C LEU A 99 -21.99 -14.48 -9.72
N GLU A 100 -20.97 -15.14 -10.28
CA GLU A 100 -20.91 -15.49 -11.70
C GLU A 100 -22.02 -16.47 -12.08
N ALA A 101 -22.29 -17.47 -11.24
CA ALA A 101 -23.41 -18.39 -11.44
C ALA A 101 -24.77 -17.66 -11.47
N ALA A 102 -24.96 -16.65 -10.62
CA ALA A 102 -26.16 -15.83 -10.61
C ALA A 102 -26.28 -14.94 -11.87
N GLU A 103 -25.18 -14.37 -12.36
CA GLU A 103 -25.16 -13.60 -13.62
C GLU A 103 -25.51 -14.48 -14.83
N GLU A 104 -24.95 -15.69 -14.91
CA GLU A 104 -25.25 -16.62 -15.99
C GLU A 104 -26.70 -17.08 -15.92
N ALA A 105 -27.22 -17.41 -14.73
CA ALA A 105 -28.63 -17.76 -14.54
C ALA A 105 -29.55 -16.62 -15.01
N LEU A 106 -29.19 -15.36 -14.73
CA LEU A 106 -29.96 -14.21 -15.14
C LEU A 106 -30.05 -14.06 -16.67
N LYS A 107 -28.96 -14.37 -17.40
CA LYS A 107 -28.94 -14.36 -18.87
C LYS A 107 -29.86 -15.42 -19.49
N THR A 108 -30.23 -16.46 -18.74
CA THR A 108 -31.14 -17.51 -19.23
C THR A 108 -32.63 -17.15 -19.11
N ILE A 109 -32.97 -16.15 -18.30
CA ILE A 109 -34.36 -15.73 -18.07
C ILE A 109 -34.92 -15.09 -19.34
N LYS A 110 -36.16 -15.45 -19.70
CA LYS A 110 -36.87 -14.87 -20.84
C LYS A 110 -37.95 -13.90 -20.38
N ALA A 111 -38.30 -12.95 -21.24
CA ALA A 111 -39.42 -12.04 -21.01
C ALA A 111 -40.76 -12.76 -20.81
N SER A 112 -40.93 -13.96 -21.40
CA SER A 112 -42.09 -14.83 -21.18
C SER A 112 -42.23 -15.30 -19.73
N ASP A 113 -41.11 -15.54 -19.05
CA ASP A 113 -41.09 -16.09 -17.69
C ASP A 113 -41.55 -15.00 -16.71
N ILE A 114 -41.04 -13.78 -16.89
CA ILE A 114 -41.49 -12.58 -16.16
C ILE A 114 -42.98 -12.31 -16.41
N ALA A 115 -43.45 -12.46 -17.65
CA ALA A 115 -44.86 -12.29 -17.98
C ALA A 115 -45.76 -13.34 -17.28
N THR A 116 -45.24 -14.54 -17.02
CA THR A 116 -45.96 -15.59 -16.29
C THR A 116 -46.07 -15.24 -14.80
N VAL A 117 -44.98 -14.76 -14.19
CA VAL A 117 -44.98 -14.27 -12.80
C VAL A 117 -45.97 -13.11 -12.61
N LYS A 118 -46.03 -12.17 -13.57
CA LYS A 118 -46.99 -11.04 -13.53
C LYS A 118 -48.46 -11.45 -13.62
N LYS A 119 -48.75 -12.63 -14.18
CA LYS A 119 -50.13 -13.15 -14.30
C LYS A 119 -50.61 -13.86 -13.03
N LEU A 120 -49.73 -14.09 -12.06
CA LEU A 120 -50.11 -14.65 -10.76
C LEU A 120 -50.98 -13.64 -10.02
N GLY A 121 -52.29 -13.90 -9.95
CA GLY A 121 -53.23 -13.03 -9.23
C GLY A 121 -53.00 -12.99 -7.72
N LYS A 122 -52.49 -14.10 -7.15
CA LYS A 122 -52.02 -14.21 -5.77
C LYS A 122 -50.65 -14.89 -5.76
N PRO A 123 -49.54 -14.15 -5.83
CA PRO A 123 -48.20 -14.75 -5.79
C PRO A 123 -47.94 -15.41 -4.42
N PRO A 124 -47.21 -16.54 -4.37
CA PRO A 124 -46.68 -17.08 -3.12
C PRO A 124 -45.84 -16.04 -2.36
N HIS A 125 -45.90 -16.06 -1.03
CA HIS A 125 -45.17 -15.10 -0.18
C HIS A 125 -43.65 -15.13 -0.39
N LEU A 126 -43.08 -16.25 -0.85
CA LEU A 126 -41.66 -16.32 -1.20
C LEU A 126 -41.33 -15.43 -2.40
N ILE A 127 -42.15 -15.47 -3.46
CA ILE A 127 -41.96 -14.64 -4.66
C ILE A 127 -42.08 -13.16 -4.30
N THR A 128 -43.07 -12.81 -3.46
CA THR A 128 -43.26 -11.42 -3.07
C THR A 128 -42.10 -10.86 -2.26
N ARG A 129 -41.51 -11.64 -1.35
CA ARG A 129 -40.34 -11.21 -0.57
C ARG A 129 -39.08 -11.05 -1.42
N ILE A 130 -38.84 -11.99 -2.34
CA ILE A 130 -37.72 -11.86 -3.30
C ILE A 130 -37.89 -10.57 -4.11
N MET A 131 -39.10 -10.26 -4.55
CA MET A 131 -39.38 -9.03 -5.29
C MET A 131 -39.25 -7.76 -4.45
N ASP A 132 -39.58 -7.79 -3.15
CA ASP A 132 -39.32 -6.65 -2.26
C ASP A 132 -37.81 -6.40 -2.08
N CYS A 133 -37.01 -7.46 -1.96
CA CYS A 133 -35.54 -7.33 -1.98
C CYS A 133 -35.06 -6.68 -3.29
N CYS A 134 -35.64 -7.05 -4.44
CA CYS A 134 -35.35 -6.37 -5.70
C CYS A 134 -35.74 -4.89 -5.67
N LEU A 135 -36.91 -4.52 -5.11
CA LEU A 135 -37.31 -3.11 -4.98
C LEU A 135 -36.31 -2.31 -4.13
N ILE A 136 -35.83 -2.88 -3.02
CA ILE A 136 -34.82 -2.28 -2.16
C ILE A 136 -33.50 -2.06 -2.93
N LEU A 137 -33.02 -3.07 -3.66
CA LEU A 137 -31.80 -2.98 -4.48
C LEU A 137 -31.90 -1.92 -5.57
N PHE A 138 -33.07 -1.79 -6.22
CA PHE A 138 -33.33 -0.75 -7.22
C PHE A 138 -33.70 0.62 -6.61
N ARG A 139 -33.64 0.77 -5.29
CA ARG A 139 -34.02 1.99 -4.55
C ARG A 139 -35.42 2.50 -4.93
N ARG A 140 -36.33 1.56 -5.22
CA ARG A 140 -37.73 1.84 -5.52
C ARG A 140 -38.51 1.98 -4.22
N ARG A 141 -39.68 2.60 -4.34
CA ARG A 141 -40.59 2.74 -3.20
C ARG A 141 -41.06 1.35 -2.78
N VAL A 142 -40.91 1.07 -1.50
CA VAL A 142 -41.54 -0.05 -0.80
C VAL A 142 -42.64 0.58 0.06
N ASP A 143 -43.83 -0.01 0.06
CA ASP A 143 -44.91 0.41 0.94
C ASP A 143 -44.51 0.23 2.41
N PHE A 144 -45.13 1.00 3.31
CA PHE A 144 -44.75 1.04 4.73
C PHE A 144 -44.69 -0.37 5.33
N LEU A 145 -43.70 -0.58 6.19
CA LEU A 145 -43.40 -1.82 6.91
C LEU A 145 -44.52 -2.15 7.92
N GLU A 146 -45.72 -2.42 7.42
CA GLU A 146 -46.80 -2.98 8.23
C GLU A 146 -46.43 -4.45 8.50
N PRO A 147 -46.40 -4.89 9.77
CA PRO A 147 -46.22 -6.30 10.06
C PRO A 147 -47.37 -7.09 9.45
N ASP A 148 -47.05 -8.12 8.67
CA ASP A 148 -48.05 -8.99 8.05
C ASP A 148 -48.80 -9.74 9.17
N PRO A 149 -50.16 -9.70 9.20
CA PRO A 149 -50.93 -10.43 10.20
C PRO A 149 -50.81 -11.96 10.08
N GLU A 150 -50.35 -12.49 8.94
CA GLU A 150 -50.25 -13.93 8.69
C GLU A 150 -48.85 -14.52 8.93
N ARG A 151 -47.79 -13.70 8.87
CA ARG A 151 -46.39 -14.16 8.98
C ARG A 151 -45.50 -13.10 9.62
N PRO A 152 -44.36 -13.50 10.25
CA PRO A 152 -43.39 -12.56 10.80
C PRO A 152 -42.53 -11.92 9.68
N CYS A 153 -43.16 -11.33 8.66
CA CYS A 153 -42.49 -10.58 7.60
C CYS A 153 -43.22 -9.26 7.34
N PRO A 154 -42.52 -8.25 6.79
CA PRO A 154 -43.19 -7.05 6.31
C PRO A 154 -44.20 -7.38 5.22
N LYS A 155 -45.34 -6.70 5.25
CA LYS A 155 -46.35 -6.81 4.20
C LYS A 155 -45.74 -6.50 2.83
N PRO A 156 -45.89 -7.41 1.85
CA PRO A 156 -45.18 -7.25 0.60
C PRO A 156 -45.74 -6.16 -0.31
N SER A 157 -44.84 -5.45 -1.00
CA SER A 157 -45.19 -4.33 -1.89
C SER A 157 -45.44 -4.79 -3.32
N TRP A 158 -46.35 -5.75 -3.49
CA TRP A 158 -46.57 -6.41 -4.78
C TRP A 158 -46.97 -5.46 -5.91
N GLN A 159 -47.74 -4.41 -5.61
CA GLN A 159 -48.13 -3.42 -6.64
C GLN A 159 -46.92 -2.66 -7.20
N GLU A 160 -45.95 -2.31 -6.36
CA GLU A 160 -44.70 -1.66 -6.81
C GLU A 160 -43.78 -2.65 -7.54
N ALA A 161 -43.72 -3.90 -7.08
CA ALA A 161 -43.00 -4.98 -7.77
C ALA A 161 -43.57 -5.23 -9.18
N MET A 162 -44.90 -5.22 -9.33
CA MET A 162 -45.56 -5.34 -10.64
C MET A 162 -45.22 -4.19 -11.58
N LYS A 163 -45.12 -2.95 -11.06
CA LYS A 163 -44.69 -1.78 -11.85
C LYS A 163 -43.26 -1.93 -12.32
N LEU A 164 -42.36 -2.41 -11.45
CA LEU A 164 -40.95 -2.66 -11.79
C LEU A 164 -40.83 -3.74 -12.88
N MET A 165 -41.45 -4.91 -12.69
CA MET A 165 -41.50 -5.98 -13.71
C MET A 165 -42.25 -5.58 -14.99
N GLY A 166 -43.07 -4.53 -14.92
CA GLY A 166 -43.78 -3.95 -16.06
C GLY A 166 -42.88 -3.21 -17.04
N GLN A 167 -41.70 -2.79 -16.62
CA GLN A 167 -40.78 -2.02 -17.45
C GLN A 167 -40.15 -2.92 -18.51
N MET A 168 -40.17 -2.47 -19.78
CA MET A 168 -39.54 -3.21 -20.88
C MET A 168 -38.05 -3.43 -20.67
N SER A 169 -37.38 -2.53 -19.94
CA SER A 169 -35.97 -2.61 -19.62
C SER A 169 -35.66 -3.37 -18.33
N PHE A 170 -36.65 -3.96 -17.64
CA PHE A 170 -36.41 -4.62 -16.35
C PHE A 170 -35.36 -5.72 -16.42
N LEU A 171 -35.42 -6.58 -17.45
CA LEU A 171 -34.43 -7.65 -17.63
C LEU A 171 -33.03 -7.07 -17.87
N GLN A 172 -32.93 -6.02 -18.70
CA GLN A 172 -31.66 -5.33 -18.93
C GLN A 172 -31.12 -4.68 -17.65
N GLN A 173 -31.99 -4.06 -16.84
CA GLN A 173 -31.62 -3.45 -15.56
C GLN A 173 -31.11 -4.48 -14.54
N LEU A 174 -31.60 -5.72 -14.58
CA LEU A 174 -31.07 -6.80 -13.75
C LEU A 174 -29.66 -7.20 -14.20
N VAL A 175 -29.43 -7.31 -15.52
CA VAL A 175 -28.14 -7.73 -16.08
C VAL A 175 -27.08 -6.67 -15.86
N ASP A 176 -27.44 -5.40 -16.07
CA ASP A 176 -26.55 -4.25 -15.94
C ASP A 176 -26.58 -3.63 -14.53
N PHE A 177 -27.07 -4.38 -13.53
CA PHE A 177 -27.24 -3.84 -12.18
C PHE A 177 -25.88 -3.39 -11.59
N PRO A 178 -25.75 -2.12 -11.13
CA PRO A 178 -24.49 -1.61 -10.62
C PRO A 178 -24.24 -2.12 -9.18
N LYS A 179 -23.54 -3.25 -9.07
CA LYS A 179 -23.28 -3.98 -7.81
C LYS A 179 -22.58 -3.13 -6.74
N ASP A 180 -21.72 -2.20 -7.16
CA ASP A 180 -20.99 -1.30 -6.25
C ASP A 180 -21.91 -0.27 -5.55
N THR A 181 -23.17 -0.18 -5.95
CA THR A 181 -24.14 0.75 -5.36
C THR A 181 -24.88 0.18 -4.14
N ILE A 182 -24.65 -1.10 -3.81
CA ILE A 182 -25.23 -1.76 -2.64
C ILE A 182 -24.57 -1.21 -1.38
N THR A 183 -25.34 -0.61 -0.49
CA THR A 183 -24.85 -0.09 0.80
C THR A 183 -25.18 -1.04 1.94
N GLY A 184 -24.47 -0.90 3.08
CA GLY A 184 -24.76 -1.70 4.28
C GLY A 184 -26.19 -1.55 4.77
N GLU A 185 -26.73 -0.33 4.75
CA GLU A 185 -28.13 -0.04 5.12
C GLU A 185 -29.14 -0.80 4.26
N MET A 186 -28.87 -1.00 2.96
CA MET A 186 -29.74 -1.81 2.10
C MET A 186 -29.73 -3.28 2.49
N VAL A 187 -28.54 -3.80 2.83
CA VAL A 187 -28.38 -5.19 3.28
C VAL A 187 -29.12 -5.41 4.60
N GLU A 188 -28.97 -4.48 5.55
CA GLU A 188 -29.70 -4.51 6.83
C GLU A 188 -31.21 -4.45 6.63
N LEU A 189 -31.70 -3.64 5.68
CA LEU A 189 -33.13 -3.56 5.37
C LEU A 189 -33.68 -4.86 4.75
N MET A 190 -32.85 -5.60 4.01
CA MET A 190 -33.24 -6.90 3.43
C MET A 190 -33.14 -8.06 4.43
N GLU A 191 -32.37 -7.90 5.50
CA GLU A 191 -32.08 -8.97 6.46
C GLU A 191 -33.34 -9.62 7.09
N PRO A 192 -34.40 -8.87 7.47
CA PRO A 192 -35.65 -9.45 7.95
C PRO A 192 -36.34 -10.38 6.94
N TYR A 193 -36.17 -10.13 5.64
CA TYR A 193 -36.72 -10.98 4.59
C TYR A 193 -35.89 -12.24 4.40
N MET A 194 -34.55 -12.12 4.47
CA MET A 194 -33.61 -13.22 4.25
C MET A 194 -33.49 -14.20 5.42
N ARG A 195 -33.77 -13.75 6.66
CA ARG A 195 -33.68 -14.60 7.87
C ARG A 195 -34.78 -15.67 7.98
N MET A 196 -35.77 -15.66 7.08
CA MET A 196 -36.86 -16.63 7.06
C MET A 196 -36.39 -17.99 6.51
N GLU A 197 -36.81 -19.09 7.14
CA GLU A 197 -36.34 -20.45 6.81
C GLU A 197 -36.66 -20.89 5.37
N ASP A 198 -37.71 -20.34 4.77
CA ASP A 198 -38.14 -20.63 3.41
C ASP A 198 -37.45 -19.73 2.35
N TYR A 199 -36.58 -18.79 2.75
CA TYR A 199 -35.77 -17.97 1.85
C TYR A 199 -34.53 -18.73 1.38
N THR A 200 -34.74 -19.82 0.65
CA THR A 200 -33.67 -20.67 0.10
C THR A 200 -33.88 -20.92 -1.39
N TYR A 201 -32.78 -21.15 -2.12
CA TYR A 201 -32.82 -21.42 -3.55
C TYR A 201 -33.71 -22.62 -3.90
N GLU A 202 -33.62 -23.70 -3.10
CA GLU A 202 -34.44 -24.90 -3.29
C GLU A 202 -35.94 -24.66 -3.08
N SER A 203 -36.30 -23.75 -2.17
CA SER A 203 -37.69 -23.39 -1.94
C SER A 203 -38.24 -22.49 -3.04
N ALA A 204 -37.39 -21.69 -3.68
CA ALA A 204 -37.78 -20.82 -4.80
C ALA A 204 -37.96 -21.57 -6.13
N LEU A 205 -37.38 -22.77 -6.27
CA LEU A 205 -37.54 -23.63 -7.44
C LEU A 205 -38.84 -24.46 -7.44
N LYS A 206 -39.49 -24.59 -6.28
CA LYS A 206 -40.72 -25.38 -6.08
C LYS A 206 -41.97 -24.55 -6.41
#